data_AF-A0A2T9YG58-F1
#
_entry.id   AF-A0A2T9YG58-F1
#
_cell.length_a   1.000
_cell.length_b   1.000
_cell.length_c   1.000
_cell.angle_alpha   90.00
_cell.angle_beta   90.00
_cell.angle_gamma   90.00
#
_symmetry.space_group_name_H-M   'P 1'
#
loop_
_entity.id
_entity.type
_entity.pdbx_description
1 polymer ?
#
loop_
_entity_poly.entity_id
_entity_poly.type
_entity_poly.pdbx_seq_one_letter_code
_entity_poly.pdbx_strand_id
1 'polypeptide(L)'
;MVTWPSGLRRRTQVAVSDLVNNNSKQFWSFIKNKCDKGTYQTLEGPTLDINGNIITPPDVKLNVWAKHFGDLADDTTGNSRNNTKWGSIFPNKTMSYYECSDIITWKKVAIALKAT
;
A
#
# COMPACT_ATOMS: atom_id res chain seq x y z
N MET A 1 -0.57 10.16 20.72
CA MET A 1 -0.47 11.38 19.87
C MET A 1 0.79 11.23 19.04
N VAL A 2 0.67 10.93 17.74
CA VAL A 2 1.84 10.65 16.88
C VAL A 2 2.39 11.99 16.36
N THR A 3 3.56 12.39 16.85
CA THR A 3 4.26 13.60 16.41
C THR A 3 5.08 13.31 15.17
N TRP A 4 4.61 13.78 14.02
CA TRP A 4 5.35 13.69 12.77
C TRP A 4 6.44 14.78 12.68
N PRO A 5 7.59 14.52 12.04
CA PRO A 5 8.62 15.53 11.82
C PRO A 5 8.04 16.76 11.10
N SER A 6 8.45 17.96 11.50
CA SER A 6 7.90 19.25 11.04
C SER A 6 7.90 19.42 9.52
N GLY A 7 8.86 18.84 8.80
CA GLY A 7 8.92 18.83 7.33
C GLY A 7 7.89 17.92 6.65
N LEU A 8 7.45 16.84 7.32
CA LEU A 8 6.43 15.92 6.80
C LEU A 8 5.03 16.54 6.89
N ARG A 9 4.75 17.23 8.01
CA ARG A 9 3.49 17.93 8.27
C ARG A 9 3.21 19.05 7.27
N ARG A 10 4.24 19.77 6.82
CA ARG A 10 4.10 20.85 5.83
C ARG A 10 3.76 20.30 4.44
N ARG A 11 4.38 19.19 4.03
CA ARG A 11 4.15 18.59 2.70
C ARG A 11 2.78 17.91 2.58
N THR A 12 2.25 17.32 3.66
CA THR A 12 0.90 16.74 3.66
C THR A 12 -0.19 17.80 3.60
N GLN A 13 0.00 18.96 4.25
CA GLN A 13 -0.94 20.09 4.14
C GLN A 13 -1.03 20.63 2.70
N VAL A 14 0.11 20.73 2.00
CA VAL A 14 0.16 21.13 0.59
C VAL A 14 -0.58 20.13 -0.31
N ALA A 15 -0.42 18.83 -0.07
CA ALA A 15 -1.13 17.80 -0.82
C ALA A 15 -2.65 17.85 -0.62
N VAL A 16 -3.12 18.13 0.59
CA VAL A 16 -4.55 18.31 0.87
C VAL A 16 -5.10 19.53 0.14
N SER A 17 -4.36 20.64 0.12
CA SER A 17 -4.77 21.81 -0.67
C SER A 17 -4.78 21.52 -2.17
N ASP A 18 -3.83 20.75 -2.69
CA ASP A 18 -3.83 20.37 -4.11
C ASP A 18 -5.01 19.47 -4.47
N LEU A 19 -5.43 18.58 -3.57
CA LEU A 19 -6.64 17.78 -3.74
C LEU A 19 -7.91 18.65 -3.75
N VAL A 20 -8.05 19.55 -2.76
CA VAL A 20 -9.22 20.42 -2.61
C VAL A 20 -9.35 21.41 -3.78
N ASN A 21 -8.23 21.92 -4.28
CA ASN A 21 -8.20 22.87 -5.40
C ASN A 21 -8.20 22.18 -6.78
N ASN A 22 -8.40 20.86 -6.84
CA ASN A 22 -8.38 20.07 -8.08
C ASN A 22 -7.06 20.22 -8.89
N ASN A 23 -5.94 20.46 -8.22
CA ASN A 23 -4.60 20.44 -8.81
C ASN A 23 -4.12 19.00 -8.99
N SER A 24 -4.86 18.21 -9.76
CA SER A 24 -4.69 16.75 -9.90
C SER A 24 -3.26 16.33 -10.25
N LYS A 25 -2.55 17.10 -11.09
CA LYS A 25 -1.14 16.84 -11.44
C LYS A 25 -0.18 16.97 -10.26
N GLN A 26 -0.36 17.99 -9.41
CA GLN A 26 0.49 18.23 -8.24
C GLN A 26 0.20 17.21 -7.16
N PHE A 27 -1.09 16.94 -6.91
CA PHE A 27 -1.52 15.88 -6.00
C PHE A 27 -1.00 14.50 -6.43
N TRP A 28 -1.10 14.17 -7.72
CA TRP A 28 -0.55 12.93 -8.28
C TRP A 28 0.97 12.85 -8.13
N SER A 29 1.69 13.94 -8.38
CA SER A 29 3.15 14.00 -8.18
C SER A 29 3.53 13.82 -6.70
N PHE A 30 2.73 14.34 -5.78
CA PHE A 30 2.90 14.11 -4.34
C PHE A 30 2.71 12.63 -3.97
N ILE A 31 1.63 11.99 -4.45
CA ILE A 31 1.37 10.56 -4.24
C ILE A 31 2.55 9.74 -4.75
N LYS A 32 2.96 9.95 -6.02
CA LYS A 32 4.10 9.26 -6.61
C LYS A 32 5.36 9.40 -5.77
N ASN A 33 5.73 10.62 -5.37
CA ASN A 33 6.93 10.84 -4.55
C ASN A 33 6.89 10.12 -3.19
N LYS A 34 5.69 9.96 -2.61
CA LYS A 34 5.50 9.20 -1.37
C LYS A 34 5.61 7.69 -1.57
N CYS A 35 5.17 7.18 -2.71
CA CYS A 35 5.22 5.77 -3.06
C CYS A 35 6.55 5.33 -3.69
N ASP A 36 7.27 6.24 -4.37
CA ASP A 36 8.42 5.91 -5.24
C ASP A 36 9.77 5.82 -4.51
N LYS A 37 9.88 6.26 -3.26
CA LYS A 37 11.19 6.46 -2.61
C LYS A 37 11.80 5.24 -1.92
N GLY A 38 11.36 4.01 -2.21
CA GLY A 38 12.06 2.84 -1.68
C GLY A 38 11.57 1.44 -2.06
N THR A 39 10.54 1.29 -2.91
CA THR A 39 9.85 -0.01 -3.05
C THR A 39 9.64 -0.46 -4.50
N TYR A 40 10.50 -0.06 -5.42
CA TYR A 40 10.50 -0.62 -6.77
C TYR A 40 10.90 -2.11 -6.85
N GLN A 41 11.26 -2.76 -5.73
CA GLN A 41 11.49 -4.20 -5.71
C GLN A 41 10.21 -5.05 -5.59
N THR A 42 9.00 -4.45 -5.61
CA THR A 42 7.77 -5.27 -5.52
C THR A 42 6.58 -4.77 -6.34
N LEU A 43 6.79 -4.10 -7.48
CA LEU A 43 5.70 -3.87 -8.45
C LEU A 43 5.15 -5.18 -9.06
N GLU A 44 5.93 -6.26 -8.94
CA GLU A 44 5.57 -7.63 -9.32
C GLU A 44 4.92 -8.44 -8.17
N GLY A 45 4.54 -7.82 -7.04
CA GLY A 45 3.91 -8.55 -5.94
C GLY A 45 2.56 -9.17 -6.34
N PRO A 46 2.22 -10.38 -5.87
CA PRO A 46 0.92 -11.01 -6.16
C PRO A 46 -0.24 -10.09 -5.75
N THR A 47 -1.30 -10.06 -6.56
CA THR A 47 -2.55 -9.35 -6.26
C THR A 47 -3.66 -10.37 -5.97
N LEU A 48 -4.68 -10.00 -5.21
CA LEU A 48 -5.83 -10.87 -4.96
C LEU A 48 -6.97 -10.51 -5.92
N ASP A 49 -7.63 -11.51 -6.50
CA ASP A 49 -8.90 -11.29 -7.20
C ASP A 49 -10.07 -11.11 -6.21
N ILE A 50 -11.28 -10.89 -6.74
CA ILE A 50 -12.51 -10.74 -5.93
C ILE A 50 -12.85 -11.97 -5.07
N ASN A 51 -12.31 -13.13 -5.42
CA ASN A 51 -12.53 -14.39 -4.71
C ASN A 51 -11.40 -14.66 -3.68
N GLY A 52 -10.40 -13.78 -3.60
CA GLY A 52 -9.23 -13.95 -2.75
C GLY A 52 -8.17 -14.88 -3.33
N ASN A 53 -8.23 -15.20 -4.63
CA ASN A 53 -7.20 -15.98 -5.30
C ASN A 53 -5.98 -15.12 -5.62
N ILE A 54 -4.80 -15.70 -5.49
CA ILE A 54 -3.54 -15.04 -5.83
C ILE A 54 -3.36 -15.00 -7.35
N ILE A 55 -3.22 -13.79 -7.87
CA ILE A 55 -2.96 -13.48 -9.27
C ILE A 55 -1.54 -12.92 -9.40
N THR A 56 -0.72 -13.60 -10.20
CA THR A 56 0.66 -13.22 -10.52
C THR A 56 0.84 -12.72 -11.96
N PRO A 57 0.11 -13.17 -13.00
CA PRO A 57 0.35 -12.70 -14.37
C PRO A 57 0.08 -11.20 -14.53
N PRO A 58 1.01 -10.41 -15.12
CA PRO A 58 0.89 -8.95 -15.19
C PRO A 58 -0.36 -8.44 -15.93
N ASP A 59 -0.71 -9.08 -17.03
CA ASP A 59 -1.89 -8.81 -17.85
C ASP A 59 -3.20 -9.06 -17.09
N VAL A 60 -3.27 -10.18 -16.36
CA VAL A 60 -4.44 -10.51 -15.53
C VAL A 60 -4.54 -9.57 -14.33
N LYS A 61 -3.40 -9.17 -13.74
CA LYS A 61 -3.38 -8.18 -12.64
C LYS A 61 -3.94 -6.84 -13.08
N LEU A 62 -3.59 -6.35 -14.28
CA LEU A 62 -4.13 -5.10 -14.80
C LEU A 62 -5.67 -5.15 -14.90
N ASN A 63 -6.22 -6.27 -15.34
CA ASN A 63 -7.68 -6.47 -15.41
C ASN A 63 -8.32 -6.49 -14.03
N VAL A 64 -7.70 -7.14 -13.05
CA VAL A 64 -8.18 -7.14 -11.65
C VAL A 64 -8.18 -5.73 -11.07
N TRP A 65 -7.10 -4.97 -11.26
CA TRP A 65 -7.03 -3.57 -10.83
C TRP A 65 -8.07 -2.68 -11.52
N ALA A 66 -8.19 -2.80 -12.84
CA ALA A 66 -9.19 -2.04 -13.61
C ALA A 66 -10.61 -2.31 -13.10
N LYS A 67 -10.92 -3.58 -12.82
CA LYS A 67 -12.21 -3.97 -12.23
C LYS A 67 -12.41 -3.34 -10.84
N HIS A 68 -11.42 -3.45 -9.94
CA HIS A 68 -11.53 -2.85 -8.60
C HIS A 68 -11.73 -1.34 -8.63
N PHE A 69 -11.01 -0.62 -9.50
CA PHE A 69 -11.19 0.83 -9.64
C PHE A 69 -12.52 1.18 -10.30
N GLY A 70 -13.00 0.38 -11.25
CA GLY A 70 -14.34 0.51 -11.82
C GLY A 70 -15.44 0.34 -10.78
N ASP A 71 -15.40 -0.76 -10.02
CA ASP A 71 -16.35 -1.05 -8.93
C ASP A 71 -16.37 0.08 -7.87
N LEU A 72 -15.22 0.72 -7.62
CA LEU A 72 -15.12 1.88 -6.72
C LEU A 72 -15.71 3.16 -7.30
N ALA A 73 -15.56 3.40 -8.60
CA ALA A 73 -16.10 4.57 -9.27
C ALA A 73 -17.63 4.48 -9.40
N ASP A 74 -18.15 3.27 -9.63
CA ASP A 74 -19.57 2.98 -9.79
C ASP A 74 -20.30 2.83 -8.44
N ASP A 75 -19.58 2.88 -7.31
CA ASP A 75 -20.19 2.79 -5.99
C ASP A 75 -21.07 4.01 -5.65
N THR A 76 -22.37 3.84 -5.84
CA THR A 76 -23.38 4.83 -5.48
C THR A 76 -23.85 4.71 -4.02
N THR A 77 -23.47 3.66 -3.29
CA THR A 77 -23.94 3.45 -1.91
C THR A 77 -23.14 4.26 -0.89
N GLY A 78 -22.02 4.85 -1.32
CA GLY A 78 -21.11 5.63 -0.46
C GLY A 78 -20.26 4.75 0.47
N ASN A 79 -20.21 3.44 0.23
CA ASN A 79 -19.41 2.51 1.04
C ASN A 79 -17.91 2.75 0.84
N SER A 80 -17.50 3.13 -0.36
CA SER A 80 -16.17 3.60 -0.74
C SER A 80 -15.69 4.80 0.10
N ARG A 81 -16.60 5.60 0.64
CA ARG A 81 -16.29 6.74 1.52
C ARG A 81 -16.37 6.39 3.01
N ASN A 82 -16.83 5.18 3.36
CA ASN A 82 -17.04 4.77 4.73
C ASN A 82 -15.75 4.23 5.35
N ASN A 83 -15.13 5.03 6.22
CA ASN A 83 -13.90 4.66 6.92
C ASN A 83 -14.06 3.38 7.78
N THR A 84 -15.22 3.18 8.41
CA THR A 84 -15.49 1.98 9.21
C THR A 84 -15.48 0.72 8.34
N LYS A 85 -16.02 0.82 7.11
CA LYS A 85 -16.01 -0.30 6.16
C LYS A 85 -14.58 -0.65 5.77
N TRP A 86 -13.76 0.33 5.42
CA TRP A 86 -12.34 0.10 5.12
C TRP A 86 -11.57 -0.48 6.29
N GLY A 87 -11.82 0.00 7.52
CA GLY A 87 -11.23 -0.57 8.73
C GLY A 87 -11.64 -2.01 9.02
N SER A 88 -12.84 -2.44 8.56
CA SER A 88 -13.28 -3.84 8.66
C SER A 88 -12.67 -4.75 7.59
N ILE A 89 -12.44 -4.23 6.38
CA ILE A 89 -11.84 -4.97 5.25
C ILE A 89 -10.33 -5.11 5.46
N PHE A 90 -9.69 -4.02 5.90
CA PHE A 90 -8.29 -3.97 6.26
C PHE A 90 -8.19 -3.71 7.76
N PRO A 91 -8.51 -4.71 8.60
CA PRO A 91 -8.25 -4.57 10.02
C PRO A 91 -6.78 -4.23 10.16
N ASN A 92 -6.49 -3.15 10.88
CA ASN A 92 -5.13 -2.70 11.13
C ASN A 92 -4.45 -3.74 12.03
N LYS A 93 -4.09 -4.87 11.43
CA LYS A 93 -3.35 -5.93 12.07
C LYS A 93 -1.94 -5.38 12.22
N THR A 94 -1.68 -4.78 13.37
CA THR A 94 -0.33 -4.80 13.96
C THR A 94 0.00 -6.26 14.31
N MET A 95 0.02 -7.14 13.31
CA MET A 95 0.63 -8.45 13.45
C MET A 95 2.11 -8.17 13.46
N SER A 96 2.70 -8.05 14.65
CA SER A 96 4.12 -8.27 14.79
C SER A 96 4.36 -9.71 14.33
N TYR A 97 4.91 -9.88 13.13
CA TYR A 97 5.43 -11.17 12.71
C TYR A 97 6.57 -11.48 13.68
N TYR A 98 6.30 -12.29 14.71
CA TYR A 98 7.29 -12.64 15.73
C TYR A 98 8.53 -13.30 15.10
N GLU A 99 8.33 -13.96 13.97
CA GLU A 99 9.38 -14.53 13.11
C GLU A 99 10.36 -13.46 12.58
N CYS A 100 9.90 -12.21 12.42
CA CYS A 100 10.74 -11.06 12.05
C CYS A 100 11.35 -10.36 13.28
N SER A 101 10.87 -10.67 14.48
CA SER A 101 11.43 -10.18 15.76
C SER A 101 12.63 -11.01 16.21
N ASP A 102 12.83 -12.19 15.61
CA ASP A 102 13.95 -13.07 15.93
C ASP A 102 15.26 -12.43 15.48
N ILE A 103 16.21 -12.33 16.42
CA ILE A 103 17.56 -11.84 16.11
C ILE A 103 18.23 -12.83 15.16
N ILE A 104 18.35 -12.45 13.89
CA ILE A 104 19.12 -13.21 12.90
C ILE A 104 20.60 -13.05 13.23
N THR A 105 21.22 -14.14 13.70
CA THR A 105 22.66 -14.17 13.95
C THR A 105 23.43 -14.52 12.68
N TRP A 106 24.64 -13.96 12.52
CA TRP A 106 25.54 -14.27 11.41
C TRP A 106 25.82 -15.77 11.26
N LYS A 107 25.82 -16.51 12.38
CA LYS A 107 25.97 -17.97 12.39
C LYS A 107 24.84 -18.68 11.64
N LYS A 108 23.58 -18.26 11.81
CA LYS A 108 22.43 -18.84 11.10
C LYS A 108 22.53 -18.56 9.59
N VAL A 109 22.94 -17.35 9.21
CA VAL A 109 23.15 -16.97 7.79
C VAL A 109 24.23 -17.83 7.15
N ALA A 110 25.37 -18.02 7.82
CA ALA A 110 26.47 -18.83 7.31
C ALA A 110 26.11 -20.32 7.15
N ILE A 111 25.26 -20.86 8.02
CA ILE A 111 24.76 -22.24 7.90
C ILE A 111 23.85 -22.38 6.67
N ALA A 112 22.90 -21.47 6.49
CA ALA A 112 21.97 -21.49 5.36
C ALA A 112 22.70 -21.38 4.01
N LEU A 113 23.68 -20.46 3.91
CA LEU A 113 24.48 -20.28 2.69
C LEU A 113 25.37 -21.48 2.35
N LYS A 114 25.79 -22.27 3.34
CA LYS A 114 26.57 -23.50 3.11
C LYS A 114 25.72 -24.70 2.72
N ALA A 115 24.41 -24.65 2.99
CA ALA A 115 23.47 -25.71 2.64
C ALA A 115 22.89 -25.55 1.22
N THR A 116 23.35 -24.55 0.46
CA THR A 116 22.99 -24.28 -0.94
C THR A 116 24.14 -24.70 -1.83
#